data_AF-A0A2P4UN61-F1
#
_entry.id   AF-A0A2P4UN61-F1
#
_cell.length_a   1.000
_cell.length_b   1.000
_cell.length_c   1.000
_cell.angle_alpha   90.00
_cell.angle_beta   90.00
_cell.angle_gamma   90.00
#
_symmetry.space_group_name_H-M   'P 1'
#
loop_
_entity.id
_entity.type
_entity.pdbx_description
1 polymer ?
#
loop_
_entity_poly.entity_id
_entity_poly.type
_entity_poly.pdbx_seq_one_letter_code
_entity_poly.pdbx_strand_id
1 'polypeptide(L)' 'MAAETPDADGEPKPGDVRFTDRGDVEVFDGSAWTLFRALPGDDEGTPLRNDP' A
#
# COMPACT_ATOMS: atom_id res chain seq x y z
N MET A 1 9.60 1.45 26.61
CA MET A 1 9.12 1.93 25.30
C MET A 1 8.17 0.85 24.80
N ALA A 2 6.86 1.04 24.98
CA ALA A 2 5.87 0.12 24.42
C ALA A 2 5.67 0.52 22.96
N ALA A 3 5.98 -0.38 22.03
CA ALA A 3 5.52 -0.21 20.66
C ALA A 3 4.00 -0.37 20.71
N GLU A 4 3.29 0.73 20.45
CA GLU A 4 1.85 0.72 20.21
C GLU A 4 1.62 -0.26 19.05
N THR A 5 1.16 -1.47 19.37
CA THR A 5 0.66 -2.40 18.36
C THR A 5 -0.61 -1.76 17.81
N PRO A 6 -0.64 -1.36 16.52
CA PRO A 6 -1.84 -0.75 15.95
C PRO A 6 -2.98 -1.76 16.08
N ASP A 7 -4.05 -1.29 16.69
CA ASP A 7 -5.40 -1.86 16.81
C ASP A 7 -5.54 -3.30 16.27
N ALA A 8 -5.21 -4.29 17.10
CA ALA A 8 -5.57 -5.68 16.87
C ALA A 8 -7.04 -5.96 17.22
N ASP A 9 -7.95 -5.10 16.80
CA ASP A 9 -9.33 -5.53 16.52
C ASP A 9 -9.18 -6.30 15.21
N GLY A 10 -9.38 -7.62 15.20
CA GLY A 10 -8.96 -8.51 14.10
C GLY A 10 -9.55 -8.21 12.70
N GLU A 11 -10.35 -7.15 12.59
CA GLU A 11 -10.96 -6.64 11.37
C GLU A 11 -10.16 -5.44 10.83
N PRO A 12 -9.70 -5.48 9.56
CA PRO A 12 -8.98 -4.36 8.97
C PRO A 12 -9.86 -3.13 8.80
N LYS A 13 -9.29 -1.94 9.04
CA LYS A 13 -9.93 -0.64 8.87
C LYS A 13 -9.55 -0.01 7.52
N PRO A 14 -10.45 0.74 6.86
CA PRO A 14 -10.11 1.45 5.63
C PRO A 14 -8.86 2.33 5.85
N GLY A 15 -7.84 2.17 5.01
CA GLY A 15 -6.54 2.84 5.13
C GLY A 15 -5.47 2.04 5.86
N ASP A 16 -5.79 0.88 6.44
CA ASP A 16 -4.79 -0.02 7.00
C ASP A 16 -3.84 -0.52 5.91
N VAL A 17 -2.57 -0.69 6.30
CA VAL A 17 -1.49 -1.10 5.40
C VAL A 17 -0.89 -2.40 5.91
N ARG A 18 -0.67 -3.36 5.01
CA ARG A 18 0.04 -4.61 5.30
C ARG A 18 1.12 -4.91 4.26
N PHE A 19 2.09 -5.69 4.69
CA PHE A 19 3.16 -6.23 3.85
C PHE A 19 2.89 -7.71 3.60
N THR A 20 2.98 -8.13 2.35
CA THR A 20 2.90 -9.55 2.00
C THR A 20 4.26 -10.22 2.17
N ASP A 21 4.27 -11.55 2.21
CA ASP A 21 5.51 -12.36 2.21
C ASP A 21 6.39 -12.13 0.97
N ARG A 22 5.81 -11.60 -0.10
CA ARG A 22 6.53 -11.23 -1.33
C ARG A 22 7.17 -9.84 -1.27
N GLY A 23 6.95 -9.10 -0.19
CA GLY A 23 7.40 -7.71 -0.05
C GLY A 23 6.48 -6.69 -0.71
N ASP A 24 5.28 -7.11 -1.14
CA ASP A 24 4.28 -6.20 -1.68
C ASP A 24 3.60 -5.41 -0.56
N VAL A 25 3.15 -4.20 -0.88
CA VAL A 25 2.37 -3.35 0.03
C VAL A 25 0.92 -3.33 -0.42
N GLU A 26 0.00 -3.69 0.48
CA GLU A 26 -1.43 -3.65 0.24
C GLU A 26 -2.11 -2.68 1.22
N VAL A 27 -3.15 -1.99 0.74
CA VAL A 27 -4.01 -1.10 1.53
C VAL A 27 -5.42 -1.65 1.55
N PHE A 28 -6.07 -1.64 2.71
CA PHE A 28 -7.46 -2.01 2.83
C PHE A 28 -8.35 -0.83 2.38
N ASP A 29 -9.13 -1.01 1.32
CA ASP A 29 -10.06 0.02 0.80
C ASP A 29 -11.38 0.11 1.62
N GLY A 30 -11.51 -0.71 2.68
CA GLY A 30 -12.74 -0.84 3.45
C GLY A 30 -13.61 -2.04 3.03
N SER A 31 -13.25 -2.72 1.94
CA SER A 31 -13.87 -3.98 1.51
C SER A 31 -12.86 -5.08 1.23
N ALA A 32 -11.71 -4.74 0.63
CA ALA A 32 -10.66 -5.68 0.29
C ALA A 32 -9.27 -5.03 0.38
N TRP A 33 -8.26 -5.88 0.51
CA TRP A 33 -6.85 -5.50 0.39
C TRP A 33 -6.49 -5.32 -1.08
N THR A 34 -5.91 -4.16 -1.41
CA THR A 34 -5.53 -3.79 -2.78
C THR A 34 -4.08 -3.36 -2.80
N LEU A 35 -3.32 -3.76 -3.83
CA LEU A 35 -1.90 -3.41 -3.96
C LEU A 35 -1.72 -1.88 -4.05
N PHE A 36 -0.92 -1.30 -3.15
CA PHE A 36 -0.64 0.14 -3.05
C PHE A 36 0.06 0.71 -4.29
N ARG A 37 0.59 -0.15 -5.17
CA ARG A 37 1.34 0.23 -6.37
C ARG A 37 0.69 -0.20 -7.69
N ALA A 38 -0.61 -0.40 -7.73
CA ALA A 38 -1.32 -0.40 -9.01
C ALA A 38 -1.45 1.06 -9.52
N LEU A 39 -0.33 1.74 -9.78
CA LEU A 39 -0.36 2.93 -10.63
C LEU A 39 -0.80 2.45 -12.01
N PRO A 40 -1.88 3.00 -12.61
CA PRO A 40 -2.14 2.75 -14.02
C PRO A 40 -0.99 3.38 -14.82
N GLY A 41 0.03 2.58 -15.14
CA GLY A 41 1.13 3.02 -16.00
C GLY A 41 2.56 2.86 -15.47
N ASP A 42 2.89 1.92 -14.58
CA ASP A 42 4.32 1.56 -14.38
C ASP A 42 4.87 0.64 -15.51
N ASP A 43 4.10 0.41 -16.58
CA ASP A 43 4.60 -0.06 -17.89
C ASP A 43 4.78 1.09 -18.90
N GLU A 44 4.32 2.30 -18.58
CA GLU A 44 4.57 3.50 -19.38
C GLU A 44 5.35 4.47 -18.51
N GLY A 45 6.65 4.19 -18.35
CA GLY A 45 7.56 5.03 -17.59
C GLY A 45 7.27 6.49 -17.88
N THR A 46 6.81 7.24 -16.87
CA THR A 46 6.76 8.69 -16.96
C THR A 46 8.14 9.09 -17.42
N PRO A 47 8.34 9.69 -18.62
CA PRO A 47 9.63 10.20 -18.97
C PRO A 47 9.95 11.20 -17.86
N LEU A 48 10.93 10.86 -17.02
CA LEU A 48 11.60 11.80 -16.14
C LEU A 48 11.80 13.03 -17.01
N ARG A 49 11.05 14.09 -16.72
CA ARG A 49 11.03 15.31 -17.50
C ARG A 49 12.48 15.76 -17.62
N ASN A 50 13.07 15.52 -18.79
CA ASN A 50 14.40 15.99 -19.13
C ASN A 50 14.23 17.49 -19.33
N ASP A 51 14.34 18.23 -18.23
CA ASP A 51 14.29 19.69 -18.25
C ASP A 51 15.54 20.19 -19.02
N PRO A 52 15.38 21.07 -20.02
CA PRO A 52 16.43 21.46 -20.96
C PRO A 52 17.55 22.33 -20.37
#